data_AF-A0A961LKB3-F1
#
_entry.id   AF-A0A961LKB3-F1
#
_cell.length_a   1.000
_cell.length_b   1.000
_cell.length_c   1.000
_cell.angle_alpha   90.00
_cell.angle_beta   90.00
_cell.angle_gamma   90.00
#
_symmetry.space_group_name_H-M   'P 1'
#
loop_
_entity.id
_entity.type
_entity.pdbx_description
1 polymer ?
#
loop_
_entity_poly.entity_id
_entity_poly.type
_entity_poly.pdbx_seq_one_letter_code
_entity_poly.pdbx_strand_id
1 'polypeptide(L)'
;ATPEAAALRETHEEIGIAPDQVEVFGRMPDYLTGSGYRIAPIFGLVAPDAIAIPNPDEVAAVFEVPLAFLMNPDNHVRASRVWEGRERFFWTMPHGERYIWGVTAGIIRTIYERLYT
;
A
#
# COMPACT_ATOMS: atom_id res chain seq x y z
N ALA A 1 10.86 -1.42 -19.10
CA ALA A 1 10.74 -0.68 -17.83
C ALA A 1 10.80 -1.67 -16.68
N THR A 2 11.46 -1.32 -15.56
CA THR A 2 11.48 -2.16 -14.34
C THR A 2 10.28 -1.80 -13.44
N PRO A 3 9.86 -2.68 -12.51
CA PRO A 3 8.82 -2.34 -11.54
C PRO A 3 9.13 -1.11 -10.69
N GLU A 4 10.39 -0.90 -10.34
CA GLU A 4 10.87 0.26 -9.58
C GLU A 4 10.70 1.56 -10.39
N ALA A 5 11.07 1.54 -11.68
CA ALA A 5 10.87 2.67 -12.57
C ALA A 5 9.38 2.99 -12.78
N ALA A 6 8.53 1.96 -12.84
CA ALA A 6 7.08 2.15 -12.90
C ALA A 6 6.55 2.77 -11.61
N ALA A 7 6.93 2.25 -10.44
CA ALA A 7 6.48 2.78 -9.15
C ALA A 7 6.85 4.26 -8.96
N LEU A 8 8.07 4.66 -9.31
CA LEU A 8 8.51 6.05 -9.23
C LEU A 8 7.75 6.95 -10.20
N ARG A 9 7.51 6.47 -11.43
CA ARG A 9 6.73 7.21 -12.42
C ARG A 9 5.27 7.42 -11.95
N GLU A 10 4.59 6.36 -11.51
CA GLU A 10 3.20 6.47 -11.03
C GLU A 10 3.11 7.34 -9.78
N THR A 11 4.08 7.23 -8.85
CA THR A 11 4.10 8.10 -7.66
C THR A 11 4.18 9.59 -8.05
N HIS A 12 4.96 9.91 -9.09
CA HIS A 12 5.02 11.27 -9.61
C HIS A 12 3.74 11.69 -10.35
N GLU A 13 3.16 10.81 -11.17
CA GLU A 13 1.94 11.10 -11.94
C GLU A 13 0.70 11.24 -11.04
N GLU A 14 0.57 10.40 -10.01
CA GLU A 14 -0.60 10.33 -9.14
C GLU A 14 -0.56 11.37 -8.00
N ILE A 15 0.61 11.59 -7.39
CA ILE A 15 0.75 12.45 -6.19
C ILE A 15 1.89 13.47 -6.27
N GLY A 16 2.52 13.67 -7.42
CA GLY A 16 3.44 14.77 -7.67
C GLY A 16 4.81 14.67 -6.99
N ILE A 17 5.13 13.56 -6.31
CA ILE A 17 6.43 13.38 -5.66
C ILE A 17 7.46 12.98 -6.74
N ALA A 18 8.49 13.80 -6.92
CA ALA A 18 9.48 13.57 -7.97
C ALA A 18 10.37 12.34 -7.65
N PRO A 19 10.86 11.60 -8.66
CA PRO A 19 11.67 10.40 -8.45
C PRO A 19 12.98 10.63 -7.65
N ASP A 20 13.54 11.83 -7.70
CA ASP A 20 14.74 12.21 -6.94
C ASP A 20 14.46 12.53 -5.47
N GLN A 21 13.18 12.64 -5.08
CA GLN A 21 12.73 12.77 -3.68
C GLN A 21 12.41 11.42 -3.04
N VAL A 22 12.66 10.29 -3.73
CA VAL A 22 12.38 8.95 -3.23
C VAL A 22 13.63 8.07 -3.31
N GLU A 23 14.12 7.63 -2.16
CA GLU A 23 15.18 6.62 -2.08
C GLU A 23 14.56 5.22 -2.02
N VAL A 24 14.61 4.48 -3.14
CA VAL A 24 14.17 3.08 -3.17
C VAL A 24 15.19 2.21 -2.44
N PHE A 25 14.77 1.57 -1.34
CA PHE A 25 15.66 0.74 -0.50
C PHE A 25 15.33 -0.75 -0.55
N GLY A 26 14.23 -1.15 -1.17
CA GLY A 26 13.89 -2.56 -1.26
C GLY A 26 12.65 -2.88 -2.08
N ARG A 27 12.51 -4.18 -2.36
CA ARG A 27 11.34 -4.76 -3.00
C ARG A 27 10.95 -6.02 -2.25
N MET A 28 9.66 -6.19 -2.00
CA MET A 28 9.14 -7.44 -1.46
C MET A 28 8.88 -8.47 -2.57
N PRO A 29 8.80 -9.77 -2.22
CA PRO A 29 8.29 -10.77 -3.15
C PRO A 29 6.95 -10.36 -3.73
N ASP A 30 6.71 -10.78 -4.97
CA ASP A 30 5.50 -10.41 -5.68
C ASP A 30 4.23 -10.86 -4.93
N TYR A 31 3.28 -9.96 -4.81
CA TYR A 31 1.96 -10.23 -4.26
C TYR A 31 1.02 -10.69 -5.38
N LEU A 32 0.55 -11.93 -5.29
CA LEU A 32 -0.44 -12.47 -6.22
C LEU A 32 -1.85 -12.20 -5.69
N THR A 33 -2.62 -11.43 -6.45
CA THR A 33 -4.01 -11.14 -6.12
C THR A 33 -4.92 -12.32 -6.44
N GLY A 34 -6.05 -12.43 -5.73
CA GLY A 34 -7.05 -13.45 -6.02
C GLY A 34 -7.77 -13.28 -7.37
N SER A 35 -7.52 -12.19 -8.09
CA SER A 35 -8.03 -11.89 -9.44
C SER A 35 -7.00 -12.13 -10.55
N GLY A 36 -5.81 -12.65 -10.23
CA GLY A 36 -4.81 -13.06 -11.21
C GLY A 36 -3.74 -12.01 -11.56
N TYR A 37 -3.78 -10.83 -10.92
CA TYR A 37 -2.71 -9.83 -11.05
C TYR A 37 -1.51 -10.16 -10.16
N ARG A 38 -0.33 -9.80 -10.64
CA ARG A 38 0.95 -9.84 -9.93
C ARG A 38 1.41 -8.43 -9.64
N ILE A 39 1.58 -8.09 -8.37
CA ILE A 39 2.00 -6.77 -7.92
C ILE A 39 3.40 -6.89 -7.32
N ALA A 40 4.29 -5.99 -7.69
CA ALA A 40 5.64 -5.88 -7.12
C ALA A 40 5.65 -4.72 -6.10
N PRO A 41 5.63 -4.98 -4.78
CA PRO A 41 5.65 -3.91 -3.78
C PRO A 41 7.08 -3.36 -3.64
N ILE A 42 7.24 -2.07 -3.90
CA ILE A 42 8.50 -1.35 -3.82
C ILE A 42 8.48 -0.47 -2.58
N PHE A 43 9.58 -0.46 -1.83
CA PHE A 43 9.76 0.39 -0.66
C PHE A 43 10.67 1.57 -0.99
N GLY A 44 10.17 2.76 -0.71
CA GLY A 44 10.90 4.01 -0.84
C GLY A 44 10.85 4.82 0.45
N LEU A 45 11.95 5.51 0.77
CA LEU A 45 11.97 6.59 1.74
C LEU A 45 11.70 7.89 1.00
N VAL A 46 10.63 8.58 1.37
CA VAL A 46 10.26 9.87 0.81
C VAL A 46 11.01 10.97 1.56
N ALA A 47 11.54 11.96 0.84
CA ALA A 47 12.21 13.10 1.43
C ALA A 47 11.27 13.87 2.40
N PRO A 48 11.74 14.32 3.58
CA PRO A 48 10.88 14.96 4.57
C PRO A 48 10.19 16.25 4.11
N ASP A 49 10.74 16.91 3.09
CA ASP A 49 10.23 18.14 2.49
C ASP A 49 9.42 17.89 1.20
N ALA A 50 9.21 16.63 0.81
CA ALA A 50 8.33 16.30 -0.30
C ALA A 50 6.89 16.68 0.03
N ILE A 51 6.22 17.32 -0.92
CA ILE A 51 4.82 17.72 -0.80
C ILE A 51 4.01 16.88 -1.78
N ALA A 52 3.09 16.07 -1.26
CA ALA A 52 2.17 15.32 -2.10
C ALA A 52 1.11 16.26 -2.71
N ILE A 53 1.05 16.31 -4.03
CA ILE A 53 0.08 17.08 -4.81
C ILE A 53 -0.73 16.07 -5.63
N PRO A 54 -1.93 15.68 -5.18
CA PRO A 54 -2.73 14.68 -5.88
C PRO A 54 -3.18 15.17 -7.25
N ASN A 55 -3.06 14.32 -8.26
CA ASN A 55 -3.74 14.48 -9.53
C ASN A 55 -5.25 14.24 -9.33
N PRO A 56 -6.12 15.24 -9.49
CA PRO A 56 -7.55 15.10 -9.19
C PRO A 56 -8.30 14.15 -10.13
N ASP A 57 -7.74 13.83 -11.29
CA ASP A 57 -8.35 12.87 -12.23
C ASP A 57 -8.22 11.42 -11.74
N GLU A 58 -7.26 11.14 -10.85
CA GLU A 58 -6.92 9.79 -10.40
C GLU A 58 -6.97 9.62 -8.87
N VAL A 59 -6.62 10.67 -8.11
CA VAL A 59 -6.46 10.63 -6.65
C VAL A 59 -7.36 11.65 -5.96
N ALA A 60 -8.38 11.15 -5.25
CA ALA A 60 -9.31 11.98 -4.50
C ALA A 60 -8.74 12.53 -3.17
N ALA A 61 -7.79 11.83 -2.55
CA ALA A 61 -7.17 12.26 -1.31
C ALA A 61 -5.84 11.53 -1.05
N VAL A 62 -4.90 12.23 -0.41
CA VAL A 62 -3.68 11.67 0.16
C VAL A 62 -3.75 11.76 1.68
N PHE A 63 -3.27 10.73 2.37
CA PHE A 63 -3.19 10.71 3.83
C PHE A 63 -2.04 9.82 4.29
N GLU A 64 -1.57 10.06 5.50
CA GLU A 64 -0.53 9.27 6.13
C GLU A 64 -1.10 8.47 7.30
N VAL A 65 -0.46 7.35 7.60
CA VAL A 65 -0.79 6.53 8.78
C VAL A 65 0.52 6.22 9.50
N PRO A 66 0.59 6.39 10.83
CA PRO A 66 1.78 6.06 11.58
C PRO A 66 2.21 4.61 11.34
N LEU A 67 3.48 4.38 11.02
CA LEU A 67 3.99 3.02 10.80
C LEU A 67 3.74 2.12 12.03
N ALA A 68 3.89 2.66 13.24
CA ALA A 68 3.60 1.95 14.48
C ALA A 68 2.14 1.47 14.59
N PHE A 69 1.19 2.20 13.99
CA PHE A 69 -0.20 1.77 13.91
C PHE A 69 -0.35 0.57 12.97
N LEU A 70 0.26 0.67 11.76
CA LEU A 70 0.22 -0.39 10.75
C LEU A 70 0.99 -1.65 11.13
N MET A 71 1.95 -1.57 12.05
CA MET A 71 2.75 -2.70 12.52
C MET A 71 2.24 -3.26 13.86
N ASN A 72 1.14 -2.75 14.40
CA ASN A 72 0.48 -3.34 15.56
C ASN A 72 -0.58 -4.35 15.10
N PRO A 73 -0.42 -5.65 15.41
CA PRO A 73 -1.37 -6.69 14.97
C PRO A 73 -2.78 -6.51 15.53
N ASP A 74 -2.96 -5.80 16.64
CA ASP A 74 -4.28 -5.52 17.22
C ASP A 74 -5.14 -4.65 16.30
N ASN A 75 -4.52 -3.89 15.39
CA ASN A 75 -5.20 -3.09 14.38
C ASN A 75 -5.54 -3.89 13.11
N HIS A 76 -5.16 -5.16 13.02
CA HIS A 76 -5.40 -6.00 11.85
C HIS A 76 -6.67 -6.82 12.04
N VAL A 77 -7.78 -6.32 11.51
CA VAL A 77 -9.09 -6.97 11.66
C VAL A 77 -9.38 -7.85 10.45
N ARG A 78 -9.68 -9.12 10.71
CA ARG A 78 -10.12 -10.06 9.66
C ARG A 78 -11.61 -9.83 9.39
N ALA A 79 -11.94 -9.56 8.13
CA ALA A 79 -13.31 -9.42 7.65
C ALA A 79 -13.60 -10.43 6.55
N SER A 80 -14.88 -10.61 6.21
CA SER A 80 -15.31 -11.45 5.09
C SER A 80 -16.43 -10.81 4.27
N ARG A 81 -16.53 -11.23 3.01
CA ARG A 81 -17.66 -10.92 2.11
C ARG A 81 -17.96 -12.13 1.23
N VAL A 82 -19.23 -12.33 0.90
CA VAL A 82 -19.63 -13.32 -0.11
C VAL A 82 -19.39 -12.72 -1.49
N TRP A 83 -18.61 -13.42 -2.31
CA TRP A 83 -18.31 -13.05 -3.69
C TRP A 83 -18.42 -14.31 -4.56
N GLU A 84 -19.21 -14.26 -5.63
CA GLU A 84 -19.52 -15.41 -6.49
C GLU A 84 -19.99 -16.65 -5.69
N GLY A 85 -20.83 -16.44 -4.67
CA GLY A 85 -21.37 -17.52 -3.83
C GLY A 85 -20.35 -18.15 -2.86
N ARG A 86 -19.13 -17.63 -2.76
CA ARG A 86 -18.11 -18.09 -1.81
C ARG A 86 -17.76 -17.00 -0.81
N GLU A 87 -17.63 -17.36 0.45
CA GLU A 87 -17.09 -16.45 1.46
C GLU A 87 -15.60 -16.25 1.21
N ARG A 88 -15.19 -14.98 1.07
CA ARG A 88 -13.79 -14.57 0.93
C ARG A 88 -13.40 -13.72 2.13
N PHE A 89 -12.26 -14.04 2.71
CA PHE A 89 -11.70 -13.32 3.86
C PHE A 89 -10.61 -12.36 3.40
N PHE A 90 -10.50 -11.21 4.07
CA PHE A 90 -9.47 -10.21 3.82
C PHE A 90 -9.13 -9.47 5.12
N TRP A 91 -7.98 -8.80 5.11
CA TRP A 91 -7.54 -7.94 6.21
C TRP A 91 -8.05 -6.52 6.03
N THR A 92 -8.28 -5.86 7.15
CA THR A 92 -8.70 -4.47 7.24
C THR A 92 -7.93 -3.79 8.38
N MET A 93 -7.64 -2.51 8.22
CA MET A 93 -6.93 -1.67 9.20
C MET A 93 -7.62 -0.30 9.27
N PRO A 94 -8.77 -0.18 9.98
CA PRO A 94 -9.49 1.09 10.08
C PRO A 94 -8.67 2.13 10.85
N HIS A 95 -8.49 3.33 10.30
CA HIS A 95 -7.70 4.40 10.91
C HIS A 95 -8.42 5.75 10.79
N GLY A 96 -9.00 6.23 11.90
CA GLY A 96 -9.88 7.40 11.88
C GLY A 96 -11.05 7.17 10.91
N GLU A 97 -11.20 8.07 9.93
CA GLU A 97 -12.22 7.96 8.87
C GLU A 97 -11.77 7.09 7.67
N ARG A 98 -10.53 6.60 7.69
CA ARG A 98 -9.95 5.81 6.59
C ARG A 98 -10.18 4.32 6.82
N TYR A 99 -10.58 3.63 5.76
CA TYR A 99 -10.77 2.19 5.78
C TYR A 99 -9.78 1.53 4.83
N ILE A 100 -8.66 1.03 5.36
CA ILE A 100 -7.61 0.37 4.58
C ILE A 100 -7.94 -1.12 4.51
N TRP A 101 -8.08 -1.67 3.31
CA TRP A 101 -8.54 -3.05 3.12
C TRP A 101 -8.03 -3.66 1.81
N GLY A 102 -8.36 -4.93 1.58
CA GLY A 102 -8.09 -5.60 0.31
C GLY A 102 -6.60 -5.84 0.07
N VAL A 103 -6.14 -5.60 -1.15
CA VAL A 103 -4.74 -5.83 -1.56
C VAL A 103 -3.77 -4.99 -0.72
N THR A 104 -4.08 -3.72 -0.48
CA THR A 104 -3.24 -2.82 0.33
C THR A 104 -3.03 -3.35 1.74
N ALA A 105 -4.12 -3.69 2.44
CA ALA A 105 -4.03 -4.28 3.77
C ALA A 105 -3.31 -5.65 3.77
N GLY A 106 -3.48 -6.45 2.70
CA GLY A 106 -2.77 -7.72 2.52
C GLY A 106 -1.25 -7.56 2.38
N ILE A 107 -0.80 -6.58 1.59
CA ILE A 107 0.62 -6.23 1.45
C ILE A 107 1.16 -5.75 2.79
N ILE A 108 0.48 -4.83 3.47
CA ILE A 108 0.89 -4.32 4.80
C ILE A 108 0.98 -5.45 5.82
N ARG A 109 0.00 -6.36 5.84
CA ARG A 109 0.03 -7.53 6.73
C ARG A 109 1.24 -8.43 6.44
N THR A 110 1.60 -8.59 5.17
CA THR A 110 2.77 -9.40 4.79
C THR A 110 4.08 -8.74 5.23
N ILE A 111 4.15 -7.40 5.26
CA ILE A 111 5.30 -6.66 5.84
C ILE A 111 5.43 -7.01 7.33
N TYR A 112 4.33 -6.85 8.07
CA TYR A 112 4.29 -7.16 9.50
C TYR A 112 4.76 -8.60 9.78
N GLU A 113 4.23 -9.59 9.07
CA GLU A 113 4.58 -11.02 9.25
C GLU A 113 6.02 -11.38 8.86
N ARG A 114 6.73 -10.49 8.17
CA ARG A 114 8.13 -10.74 7.76
C ARG A 114 9.15 -9.99 8.59
N LEU A 115 8.79 -8.81 9.11
CA LEU A 115 9.74 -7.89 9.74
C LEU A 115 9.47 -7.64 11.23
N TYR A 116 8.27 -7.97 11.72
CA TYR A 116 7.83 -7.64 13.08
C TYR A 116 7.35 -8.86 13.90
N THR A 117 7.54 -10.07 13.36
CA THR A 117 7.30 -11.36 14.03
C THR A 117 8.56 -12.19 14.02
#